data_AF-A0A812SAL0-F1
#
_entry.id   AF-A0A812SAL0-F1
#
_cell.length_a   1.000
_cell.length_b   1.000
_cell.length_c   1.000
_cell.angle_alpha   90.00
_cell.angle_beta   90.00
_cell.angle_gamma   90.00
#
_symmetry.space_group_name_H-M   'P 1'
#
loop_
_entity.id
_entity.type
_entity.pdbx_description
1 polymer ?
#
loop_
_entity_poly.entity_id
_entity_poly.type
_entity_poly.pdbx_seq_one_letter_code
_entity_poly.pdbx_strand_id
1 'polypeptide(L)'
;LPEVDGHFGFLDRGHTRLTREIADPAPPTPAAGPQTLPPKPWMGAQEYVLFVIAPGSAMVAFAFVIFLRHFEARQTERSEETGEGGEAGRWNEDLEVVDREPEGLDEDVYGAGIAALVRDSYSLVDGKGDLALRLSRLGSSFLLMFFVVFLQIFVIKQMQALVAARAVTEIRQIYGRFEFVMYGADVTHNYLTPNGFPRGLDKQFFDASNFARLTGDEKDLACNIPFSQMQILVPILFIWTLTIVADLRRCGDLFVRLILATPTITSMKDAVVEGDGECEIIVGLTKEVKAMLLSTCMIPRWVIDVYLLWLGCRWLCATPNFGDLLLNSVALEFIVLLKDTLFIGVVPDRNKRATQNTLIQPWQKREPANYRVFLSAFVLVLVSFSWVFYYIYRFQVRCIDTMSGPSYERVAVLQQLVLYTETKKCPSSRAT
;
A
#
# COMPACT_ATOMS: atom_id res chain seq x y z
N LEU A 1 -54.30 28.88 -7.03
CA LEU A 1 -52.93 28.35 -7.19
C LEU A 1 -52.57 27.71 -5.86
N PRO A 2 -52.66 26.39 -5.70
CA PRO A 2 -52.46 25.79 -4.40
C PRO A 2 -50.98 25.51 -4.14
N GLU A 3 -50.58 25.86 -2.92
CA GLU A 3 -49.34 25.49 -2.24
C GLU A 3 -49.15 23.97 -2.22
N VAL A 4 -47.94 23.53 -2.52
CA VAL A 4 -47.49 22.14 -2.37
C VAL A 4 -46.52 22.11 -1.20
N ASP A 5 -47.02 21.68 -0.04
CA ASP A 5 -46.24 21.36 1.14
C ASP A 5 -45.40 20.10 0.89
N GLY A 6 -44.09 20.30 0.72
CA GLY A 6 -43.10 19.23 0.63
C GLY A 6 -42.67 18.77 2.02
N HIS A 7 -43.40 17.82 2.61
CA HIS A 7 -42.96 17.05 3.77
C HIS A 7 -41.73 16.21 3.40
N PHE A 8 -40.55 16.63 3.86
CA PHE A 8 -39.34 15.81 3.88
C PHE A 8 -39.49 14.73 4.95
N GLY A 9 -39.85 13.51 4.52
CA GLY A 9 -39.79 12.30 5.34
C GLY A 9 -38.33 11.91 5.58
N PHE A 10 -37.80 12.32 6.73
CA PHE A 10 -36.53 11.81 7.24
C PHE A 10 -36.75 10.35 7.66
N LEU A 11 -35.95 9.44 7.08
CA LEU A 11 -35.96 8.02 7.40
C LEU A 11 -35.67 7.79 8.88
N ASP A 12 -36.72 7.56 9.65
CA ASP A 12 -36.65 6.98 10.99
C ASP A 12 -36.22 5.52 10.86
N ARG A 13 -34.90 5.29 10.93
CA ARG A 13 -34.32 3.96 11.07
C ARG A 13 -34.68 3.47 12.47
N GLY A 14 -35.83 2.80 12.56
CA GLY A 14 -36.26 2.07 13.73
C GLY A 14 -35.15 1.17 14.24
N HIS A 15 -34.50 1.60 15.32
CA HIS A 15 -33.69 0.76 16.17
C HIS A 15 -34.62 -0.22 16.86
N THR A 16 -34.91 -1.35 16.20
CA THR A 16 -35.49 -2.51 16.86
C THR A 16 -34.47 -2.99 17.89
N ARG A 17 -34.62 -2.53 19.14
CA ARG A 17 -34.01 -3.15 20.31
C ARG A 17 -34.55 -4.58 20.37
N LEU A 18 -33.87 -5.50 19.71
CA LEU A 18 -33.88 -6.91 20.03
C LEU A 18 -33.31 -7.03 21.44
N THR A 19 -34.19 -6.88 22.43
CA THR A 19 -34.00 -7.37 23.80
C THR A 19 -34.02 -8.88 23.69
N ARG A 20 -32.88 -9.44 23.28
CA ARG A 20 -32.60 -10.86 23.42
C ARG A 20 -32.51 -11.08 24.93
N GLU A 21 -33.55 -11.68 25.52
CA GLU A 21 -33.45 -12.38 26.79
C GLU A 21 -32.34 -13.42 26.64
N ILE A 22 -31.13 -13.02 27.02
CA ILE A 22 -30.02 -13.92 27.25
C ILE A 22 -30.31 -14.51 28.62
N ALA A 23 -30.66 -15.79 28.66
CA ALA A 23 -30.70 -16.54 29.89
C ALA A 23 -29.38 -16.33 30.64
N ASP A 24 -29.47 -15.88 31.89
CA ASP A 24 -28.31 -15.60 32.72
C ASP A 24 -27.40 -16.84 32.76
N PRO A 25 -26.11 -16.72 32.36
CA PRO A 25 -25.19 -17.83 32.46
C PRO A 25 -25.04 -18.25 33.92
N ALA A 26 -24.98 -19.56 34.14
CA ALA A 26 -24.77 -20.16 35.45
C ALA A 26 -23.62 -19.46 36.22
N PRO A 27 -23.74 -19.32 37.56
CA PRO A 27 -22.76 -18.61 38.36
C PRO A 27 -21.36 -19.21 38.16
N PRO A 28 -20.34 -18.37 37.92
CA PRO A 28 -18.99 -18.85 37.66
C PRO A 28 -18.46 -19.61 38.87
N THR A 29 -17.95 -20.81 38.61
CA THR A 29 -17.13 -21.59 39.54
C THR A 29 -16.02 -20.69 40.12
N PRO A 30 -15.75 -20.69 41.44
CA PRO A 30 -14.80 -19.78 42.06
C PRO A 30 -13.45 -19.82 41.35
N ALA A 31 -13.11 -18.68 40.74
CA ALA A 31 -11.94 -18.49 39.90
C ALA A 31 -10.64 -18.73 40.70
N ALA A 32 -9.72 -19.49 40.11
CA ALA A 32 -8.32 -19.39 40.46
C ALA A 32 -7.91 -17.91 40.37
N GLY A 33 -7.25 -17.40 41.41
CA GLY A 33 -6.97 -15.97 41.59
C GLY A 33 -6.31 -15.33 40.35
N PRO A 34 -6.50 -14.01 40.16
CA PRO A 34 -6.01 -13.30 38.97
C PRO A 34 -4.49 -13.45 38.86
N GLN A 35 -4.04 -14.30 37.94
CA GLN A 35 -2.64 -14.33 37.54
C GLN A 35 -2.36 -13.01 36.83
N THR A 36 -1.62 -12.13 37.50
CA THR A 36 -1.08 -10.90 36.91
C THR A 36 -0.14 -11.31 35.78
N LEU A 37 -0.63 -11.22 34.55
CA LEU A 37 0.21 -11.42 33.37
C LEU A 37 1.31 -10.35 33.36
N PRO A 38 2.55 -10.71 33.01
CA PRO A 38 3.66 -9.77 32.96
C PRO A 38 3.32 -8.60 32.00
N PRO A 39 3.79 -7.39 32.29
CA PRO A 39 3.54 -6.23 31.45
C PRO A 39 4.00 -6.52 30.02
N LYS A 40 3.07 -6.42 29.07
CA LYS A 40 3.35 -6.62 27.64
C LYS A 40 4.42 -5.61 27.22
N PRO A 41 5.56 -6.04 26.67
CA PRO A 41 6.61 -5.12 26.23
C PRO A 41 6.06 -4.16 25.17
N TRP A 42 6.44 -2.88 25.25
CA TRP A 42 5.89 -1.81 24.41
C TRP A 42 6.19 -1.99 22.90
N MET A 43 7.19 -2.82 22.56
CA MET A 43 7.46 -3.33 21.22
C MET A 43 7.66 -4.84 21.32
N GLY A 44 6.68 -5.63 20.89
CA GLY A 44 6.84 -7.09 20.80
C GLY A 44 7.76 -7.47 19.63
N ALA A 45 8.41 -8.64 19.69
CA ALA A 45 9.23 -9.17 18.59
C ALA A 45 8.47 -9.25 17.23
N GLN A 46 7.13 -9.27 17.27
CA GLN A 46 6.26 -9.13 16.11
C GLN A 46 6.39 -7.78 15.40
N GLU A 47 6.52 -6.67 16.14
CA GLU A 47 6.75 -5.33 15.59
C GLU A 47 8.13 -5.26 14.91
N TYR A 48 9.15 -5.93 15.46
CA TYR A 48 10.51 -5.96 14.90
C TYR A 48 10.59 -6.72 13.57
N VAL A 49 9.92 -7.87 13.48
CA VAL A 49 9.77 -8.62 12.22
C VAL A 49 9.00 -7.80 11.18
N LEU A 50 8.00 -7.03 11.61
CA LEU A 50 7.21 -6.15 10.76
C LEU A 50 8.03 -4.96 10.23
N PHE A 51 8.93 -4.41 11.04
CA PHE A 51 9.74 -3.25 10.70
C PHE A 51 10.99 -3.59 9.88
N VAL A 52 11.46 -4.84 9.93
CA VAL A 52 12.74 -5.22 9.28
C VAL A 52 12.53 -6.15 8.09
N ILE A 53 11.62 -7.12 8.16
CA ILE A 53 11.51 -8.18 7.13
C ILE A 53 10.53 -7.80 6.02
N ALA A 54 9.39 -7.18 6.34
CA ALA A 54 8.42 -6.73 5.32
C ALA A 54 8.97 -5.59 4.45
N PRO A 55 9.62 -4.55 5.03
CA PRO A 55 10.40 -3.61 4.26
C PRO A 55 11.57 -4.34 3.60
N GLY A 56 12.21 -5.31 4.26
CA GLY A 56 13.31 -6.08 3.68
C GLY A 56 12.99 -6.69 2.30
N SER A 57 11.86 -7.38 2.13
CA SER A 57 11.51 -7.96 0.81
C SER A 57 11.05 -6.94 -0.22
N ALA A 58 10.31 -5.89 0.19
CA ALA A 58 9.92 -4.81 -0.71
C ALA A 58 11.12 -3.94 -1.10
N MET A 59 12.00 -3.64 -0.15
CA MET A 59 13.29 -2.99 -0.35
C MET A 59 14.25 -3.86 -1.14
N VAL A 60 14.24 -5.19 -1.03
CA VAL A 60 15.08 -6.05 -1.89
C VAL A 60 14.53 -6.08 -3.30
N ALA A 61 13.22 -6.21 -3.49
CA ALA A 61 12.62 -6.15 -4.82
C ALA A 61 12.82 -4.77 -5.46
N PHE A 62 12.71 -3.71 -4.68
CA PHE A 62 12.91 -2.35 -5.17
C PHE A 62 14.38 -1.97 -5.31
N ALA A 63 15.26 -2.38 -4.39
CA ALA A 63 16.70 -2.27 -4.55
C ALA A 63 17.16 -3.08 -5.75
N PHE A 64 16.49 -4.20 -6.06
CA PHE A 64 16.71 -4.94 -7.30
C PHE A 64 16.26 -4.14 -8.53
N VAL A 65 15.13 -3.44 -8.49
CA VAL A 65 14.71 -2.53 -9.57
C VAL A 65 15.66 -1.34 -9.73
N ILE A 66 16.06 -0.68 -8.63
CA ILE A 66 17.09 0.37 -8.63
C ILE A 66 18.40 -0.18 -9.16
N PHE A 67 18.80 -1.38 -8.71
CA PHE A 67 20.05 -2.01 -9.11
C PHE A 67 20.02 -2.34 -10.60
N LEU A 68 18.91 -2.84 -11.14
CA LEU A 68 18.74 -3.07 -12.58
C LEU A 68 18.86 -1.75 -13.35
N ARG A 69 18.20 -0.68 -12.88
CA ARG A 69 18.31 0.67 -13.48
C ARG A 69 19.73 1.25 -13.39
N HIS A 70 20.41 1.03 -12.27
CA HIS A 70 21.80 1.48 -12.07
C HIS A 70 22.78 0.69 -12.95
N PHE A 71 22.56 -0.62 -13.07
CA PHE A 71 23.35 -1.49 -13.95
C PHE A 71 23.12 -1.13 -15.42
N GLU A 72 21.90 -0.76 -15.81
CA GLU A 72 21.58 -0.20 -17.12
C GLU A 72 22.37 1.07 -17.40
N ALA A 73 22.38 2.02 -16.46
CA ALA A 73 23.14 3.27 -16.60
C ALA A 73 24.63 3.03 -16.88
N ARG A 74 25.25 2.10 -16.14
CA ARG A 74 26.66 1.75 -16.35
C ARG A 74 26.95 1.03 -17.66
N GLN A 75 25.99 0.28 -18.21
CA GLN A 75 26.20 -0.39 -19.50
C GLN A 75 26.22 0.62 -20.66
N THR A 76 25.44 1.70 -20.58
CA THR A 76 25.44 2.74 -21.60
C THR A 76 26.75 3.50 -21.66
N GLU A 77 27.32 3.89 -20.52
CA GLU A 77 28.62 4.59 -20.46
C GLU A 77 29.75 3.77 -21.12
N ARG A 78 29.75 2.45 -20.92
CA ARG A 78 30.75 1.56 -21.51
C ARG A 78 30.66 1.46 -23.04
N SER A 79 29.45 1.54 -23.58
CA SER A 79 29.23 1.49 -25.03
C SER A 79 29.74 2.75 -25.74
N GLU A 80 29.66 3.91 -25.08
CA GLU A 80 30.20 5.17 -25.63
C GLU A 80 31.73 5.16 -25.68
N GLU A 81 32.40 4.70 -24.63
CA GLU A 81 33.87 4.63 -24.58
C GLU A 81 34.48 3.66 -25.60
N THR A 82 33.74 2.60 -25.98
CA THR A 82 34.25 1.59 -26.91
C THR A 82 34.03 1.98 -28.39
N GLY A 83 33.26 3.05 -28.65
CA GLY A 83 32.80 3.46 -29.98
C GLY A 83 33.81 4.24 -30.84
N GLU A 84 34.93 4.72 -30.29
CA GLU A 84 35.88 5.57 -31.05
C GLU A 84 36.82 4.80 -32.01
N GLY A 85 36.63 3.47 -32.18
CA GLY A 85 37.45 2.60 -33.02
C GLY A 85 36.87 2.20 -34.38
N GLY A 86 36.65 3.16 -35.29
CA GLY A 86 36.79 3.00 -36.75
C GLY A 86 35.80 2.16 -37.60
N GLU A 87 35.26 1.02 -37.14
CA GLU A 87 34.47 0.12 -38.03
C GLU A 87 33.12 -0.36 -37.46
N ALA A 88 32.81 -0.10 -36.19
CA ALA A 88 31.52 -0.46 -35.59
C ALA A 88 30.32 0.41 -36.05
N GLY A 89 30.57 1.47 -36.82
CA GLY A 89 29.56 2.44 -37.24
C GLY A 89 28.49 1.90 -38.20
N ARG A 90 28.72 0.77 -38.88
CA ARG A 90 27.80 0.30 -39.94
C ARG A 90 26.58 -0.49 -39.43
N TRP A 91 26.63 -1.05 -38.23
CA TRP A 91 25.52 -1.84 -37.67
C TRP A 91 24.62 -1.04 -36.72
N ASN A 92 24.96 0.23 -36.46
CA ASN A 92 24.20 1.09 -35.55
C ASN A 92 23.21 2.03 -36.26
N GLU A 93 23.19 2.10 -37.60
CA GLU A 93 22.24 2.96 -38.33
C GLU A 93 20.78 2.48 -38.27
N ASP A 94 20.55 1.21 -37.93
CA ASP A 94 19.19 0.62 -37.91
C ASP A 94 18.53 0.61 -36.51
N LEU A 95 19.23 1.00 -35.45
CA LEU A 95 18.61 1.09 -34.13
C LEU A 95 17.82 2.39 -34.03
N GLU A 96 16.50 2.28 -33.86
CA GLU A 96 15.62 3.39 -33.56
C GLU A 96 16.06 4.03 -32.23
N VAL A 97 16.81 5.13 -32.33
CA VAL A 97 17.21 5.96 -31.19
C VAL A 97 16.17 7.06 -31.06
N VAL A 98 15.47 7.07 -29.93
CA VAL A 98 14.50 8.12 -29.60
C VAL A 98 15.22 9.16 -28.74
N ASP A 99 15.26 10.40 -29.22
CA ASP A 99 15.68 11.53 -28.40
C ASP A 99 14.58 11.80 -27.36
N ARG A 100 14.92 11.74 -26.07
CA ARG A 100 13.97 12.00 -24.98
C ARG A 100 13.88 13.48 -24.66
N GLU A 101 12.67 14.01 -24.72
CA GLU A 101 12.38 15.37 -24.28
C GLU A 101 12.41 15.49 -22.74
N PRO A 102 12.74 16.67 -22.20
CA PRO A 102 12.59 16.95 -20.77
C PRO A 102 11.18 16.64 -20.27
N GLU A 103 11.07 15.87 -19.19
CA GLU A 103 9.79 15.44 -18.63
C GLU A 103 9.37 16.39 -17.51
N GLY A 104 8.07 16.72 -17.44
CA GLY A 104 7.52 17.54 -16.36
C GLY A 104 7.57 16.85 -15.00
N LEU A 105 7.52 17.65 -13.93
CA LEU A 105 7.28 17.14 -12.59
C LEU A 105 5.88 16.54 -12.47
N ASP A 106 5.71 15.57 -11.57
CA ASP A 106 4.40 15.03 -11.23
C ASP A 106 3.47 16.17 -10.77
N GLU A 107 2.23 16.20 -11.28
CA GLU A 107 1.20 17.17 -10.89
C GLU A 107 0.57 16.82 -9.53
N ASP A 108 1.42 16.70 -8.50
CA ASP A 108 1.05 16.43 -7.12
C ASP A 108 1.68 17.46 -6.15
N VAL A 109 1.30 17.39 -4.87
CA VAL A 109 1.82 18.32 -3.85
C VAL A 109 3.35 18.22 -3.69
N TYR A 110 3.94 17.05 -3.95
CA TYR A 110 5.39 16.85 -3.88
C TYR A 110 6.09 17.50 -5.08
N GLY A 111 5.56 17.33 -6.30
CA GLY A 111 6.03 18.02 -7.50
C GLY A 111 5.97 19.53 -7.35
N ALA A 112 4.86 20.06 -6.81
CA ALA A 112 4.74 21.48 -6.48
C ALA A 112 5.80 21.96 -5.48
N GLY A 113 6.06 21.14 -4.44
CA GLY A 113 7.09 21.41 -3.46
C GLY A 113 8.50 21.40 -4.05
N ILE A 114 8.80 20.46 -4.94
CA ILE A 114 10.07 20.36 -5.66
C ILE A 114 10.27 21.58 -6.56
N ALA A 115 9.27 21.91 -7.39
CA ALA A 115 9.32 23.08 -8.29
C ALA A 115 9.54 24.38 -7.51
N ALA A 116 8.79 24.58 -6.42
CA ALA A 116 8.95 25.74 -5.54
C ALA A 116 10.34 25.79 -4.90
N LEU A 117 10.84 24.66 -4.38
CA LEU A 117 12.15 24.60 -3.76
C LEU A 117 13.27 24.94 -4.74
N VAL A 118 13.30 24.30 -5.91
CA VAL A 118 14.37 24.48 -6.90
C VAL A 118 14.36 25.91 -7.43
N ARG A 119 13.19 26.38 -7.87
CA ARG A 119 13.06 27.73 -8.43
C ARG A 119 13.34 28.81 -7.41
N ASP A 120 12.79 28.72 -6.20
CA ASP A 120 12.95 29.76 -5.20
C ASP A 120 14.40 29.81 -4.69
N SER A 121 15.07 28.65 -4.60
CA SER A 121 16.50 28.59 -4.26
C SER A 121 17.38 29.20 -5.35
N TYR A 122 17.18 28.85 -6.63
CA TYR A 122 17.88 29.46 -7.77
C TYR A 122 17.76 30.98 -7.71
N SER A 123 16.52 31.43 -7.57
CA SER A 123 16.18 32.82 -7.71
C SER A 123 16.66 33.63 -6.50
N LEU A 124 16.66 33.07 -5.27
CA LEU A 124 17.23 33.70 -4.07
C LEU A 124 18.74 33.93 -4.22
N VAL A 125 19.46 32.97 -4.81
CA VAL A 125 20.90 33.08 -5.04
C VAL A 125 21.21 34.06 -6.17
N ASP A 126 20.36 34.16 -7.18
CA ASP A 126 20.49 35.14 -8.27
C ASP A 126 20.17 36.59 -7.83
N GLY A 127 19.57 36.78 -6.64
CA GLY A 127 19.26 38.10 -6.09
C GLY A 127 18.13 38.85 -6.84
N LYS A 128 17.38 38.16 -7.70
CA LYS A 128 16.20 38.72 -8.37
C LYS A 128 15.02 38.73 -7.40
N GLY A 129 14.15 39.74 -7.44
CA GLY A 129 12.84 39.73 -6.75
C GLY A 129 12.84 39.94 -5.23
N ASP A 130 11.64 40.01 -4.65
CA ASP A 130 11.40 40.22 -3.21
C ASP A 130 11.62 38.92 -2.40
N LEU A 131 12.54 38.98 -1.43
CA LEU A 131 12.89 37.87 -0.55
C LEU A 131 11.72 37.42 0.31
N ALA A 132 10.89 38.34 0.81
CA ALA A 132 9.78 38.02 1.69
C ALA A 132 8.71 37.19 0.96
N LEU A 133 8.38 37.59 -0.27
CA LEU A 133 7.42 36.88 -1.12
C LEU A 133 7.89 35.45 -1.42
N ARG A 134 9.18 35.27 -1.69
CA ARG A 134 9.75 33.95 -2.02
C ARG A 134 9.81 33.04 -0.80
N LEU A 135 10.23 33.58 0.34
CA LEU A 135 10.23 32.81 1.57
C LEU A 135 8.80 32.42 1.98
N SER A 136 7.81 33.29 1.77
CA SER A 136 6.41 32.94 2.00
C SER A 136 5.91 31.84 1.06
N ARG A 137 6.31 31.87 -0.23
CA ARG A 137 5.93 30.85 -1.20
C ARG A 137 6.55 29.50 -0.84
N LEU A 138 7.86 29.48 -0.62
CA LEU A 138 8.59 28.31 -0.18
C LEU A 138 7.98 27.74 1.10
N GLY A 139 7.78 28.58 2.12
CA GLY A 139 7.17 28.19 3.38
C GLY A 139 5.77 27.61 3.22
N SER A 140 4.93 28.20 2.36
CA SER A 140 3.59 27.69 2.06
C SER A 140 3.61 26.32 1.37
N SER A 141 4.52 26.09 0.44
CA SER A 141 4.68 24.79 -0.24
C SER A 141 5.15 23.70 0.73
N PHE A 142 6.12 24.00 1.60
CA PHE A 142 6.56 23.07 2.64
C PHE A 142 5.47 22.79 3.68
N LEU A 143 4.76 23.81 4.13
CA LEU A 143 3.63 23.66 5.05
C LEU A 143 2.56 22.74 4.45
N LEU A 144 2.25 22.91 3.16
CA LEU A 144 1.30 22.05 2.46
C LEU A 144 1.81 20.60 2.37
N MET A 145 3.08 20.37 2.00
CA MET A 145 3.66 19.02 1.99
C MET A 145 3.59 18.36 3.37
N PHE A 146 4.00 19.06 4.44
CA PHE A 146 3.90 18.53 5.79
C PHE A 146 2.46 18.25 6.21
N PHE A 147 1.52 19.10 5.80
CA PHE A 147 0.10 18.88 6.02
C PHE A 147 -0.41 17.62 5.31
N VAL A 148 -0.01 17.36 4.06
CA VAL A 148 -0.36 16.12 3.35
C VAL A 148 0.20 14.89 4.06
N VAL A 149 1.49 14.90 4.41
CA VAL A 149 2.14 13.81 5.14
C VAL A 149 1.43 13.56 6.47
N PHE A 150 1.13 14.62 7.23
CA PHE A 150 0.39 14.53 8.48
C PHE A 150 -1.01 13.92 8.27
N LEU A 151 -1.76 14.39 7.28
CA LEU A 151 -3.11 13.91 7.01
C LEU A 151 -3.10 12.44 6.57
N GLN A 152 -2.15 12.03 5.72
CA GLN A 152 -1.98 10.62 5.34
C GLN A 152 -1.68 9.75 6.56
N ILE A 153 -0.71 10.15 7.39
CA ILE A 153 -0.37 9.42 8.63
C ILE A 153 -1.59 9.33 9.56
N PHE A 154 -2.32 10.43 9.73
CA PHE A 154 -3.51 10.49 10.57
C PHE A 154 -4.58 9.51 10.08
N VAL A 155 -4.94 9.56 8.78
CA VAL A 155 -5.95 8.67 8.19
C VAL A 155 -5.51 7.21 8.31
N ILE A 156 -4.24 6.91 8.04
CA ILE A 156 -3.66 5.56 8.19
C ILE A 156 -3.79 5.06 9.64
N LYS A 157 -3.47 5.90 10.63
CA LYS A 157 -3.59 5.54 12.05
C LYS A 157 -5.05 5.30 12.45
N GLN A 158 -5.98 6.13 11.97
CA GLN A 158 -7.41 5.94 12.24
C GLN A 158 -7.94 4.67 11.58
N MET A 159 -7.56 4.39 10.34
CA MET A 159 -7.92 3.18 9.62
C MET A 159 -7.41 1.92 10.34
N GLN A 160 -6.18 1.95 10.84
CA GLN A 160 -5.63 0.86 11.64
C GLN A 160 -6.41 0.64 12.94
N ALA A 161 -6.67 1.71 13.70
CA ALA A 161 -7.26 1.65 15.03
C ALA A 161 -8.76 1.32 14.99
N LEU A 162 -9.52 1.98 14.12
CA LEU A 162 -10.99 1.91 14.11
C LEU A 162 -11.51 0.80 13.21
N VAL A 163 -10.85 0.57 12.06
CA VAL A 163 -11.39 -0.30 11.02
C VAL A 163 -10.68 -1.65 11.01
N ALA A 164 -9.36 -1.65 10.78
CA ALA A 164 -8.60 -2.89 10.63
C ALA A 164 -8.59 -3.73 11.92
N ALA A 165 -8.40 -3.11 13.09
CA ALA A 165 -8.41 -3.84 14.37
C ALA A 165 -9.77 -4.49 14.67
N ARG A 166 -10.87 -3.79 14.37
CA ARG A 166 -12.24 -4.31 14.53
C ARG A 166 -12.50 -5.48 13.58
N ALA A 167 -12.21 -5.30 12.29
CA ALA A 167 -12.40 -6.34 11.27
C ALA A 167 -11.59 -7.62 11.60
N VAL A 168 -10.34 -7.46 12.06
CA VAL A 168 -9.51 -8.60 12.49
C VAL A 168 -10.09 -9.30 13.71
N THR A 169 -10.70 -8.58 14.65
CA THR A 169 -11.31 -9.17 15.84
C THR A 169 -12.58 -9.94 15.46
N GLU A 170 -13.41 -9.36 14.60
CA GLU A 170 -14.64 -9.97 14.11
C GLU A 170 -14.37 -11.27 13.33
N ILE A 171 -13.44 -11.25 12.37
CA ILE A 171 -13.09 -12.46 11.61
C ILE A 171 -12.51 -13.56 12.51
N ARG A 172 -11.77 -13.19 13.56
CA ARG A 172 -11.23 -14.15 14.55
C ARG A 172 -12.32 -14.78 15.41
N GLN A 173 -13.36 -14.01 15.73
CA GLN A 173 -14.52 -14.49 16.47
C GLN A 173 -15.33 -15.46 15.62
N ILE A 174 -15.65 -15.10 14.37
CA ILE A 174 -16.35 -15.96 13.41
C ILE A 174 -15.57 -17.28 13.23
N TYR A 175 -14.27 -17.18 12.96
CA TYR A 175 -13.43 -18.35 12.74
C TYR A 175 -13.27 -19.20 14.01
N GLY A 176 -13.11 -18.57 15.19
CA GLY A 176 -13.03 -19.30 16.46
C GLY A 176 -14.32 -20.05 16.78
N ARG A 177 -15.48 -19.46 16.47
CA ARG A 177 -16.78 -20.12 16.63
C ARG A 177 -16.92 -21.32 15.68
N PHE A 178 -16.53 -21.15 14.42
CA PHE A 178 -16.47 -22.23 13.44
C PHE A 178 -15.58 -23.38 13.94
N GLU A 179 -14.34 -23.11 14.34
CA GLU A 179 -13.42 -24.17 14.82
C GLU A 179 -13.95 -24.84 16.08
N PHE A 180 -14.47 -24.08 17.06
CA PHE A 180 -15.03 -24.68 18.28
C PHE A 180 -16.10 -25.74 17.97
N VAL A 181 -16.99 -25.47 17.01
CA VAL A 181 -18.03 -26.42 16.59
C VAL A 181 -17.46 -27.59 15.78
N MET A 182 -16.50 -27.34 14.88
CA MET A 182 -15.86 -28.42 14.09
C MET A 182 -15.15 -29.45 14.98
N TYR A 183 -14.62 -29.00 16.12
CA TYR A 183 -13.94 -29.83 17.13
C TYR A 183 -14.90 -30.38 18.20
N GLY A 184 -16.20 -30.48 17.90
CA GLY A 184 -17.20 -31.14 18.74
C GLY A 184 -17.86 -30.26 19.80
N ALA A 185 -17.57 -28.96 19.82
CA ALA A 185 -17.99 -28.02 20.88
C ALA A 185 -17.49 -28.43 22.28
N ASP A 186 -16.34 -29.11 22.33
CA ASP A 186 -15.66 -29.49 23.57
C ASP A 186 -14.43 -28.57 23.78
N VAL A 187 -14.33 -27.98 24.97
CA VAL A 187 -13.20 -27.12 25.35
C VAL A 187 -11.90 -27.92 25.41
N THR A 188 -11.94 -29.22 25.70
CA THR A 188 -10.74 -30.07 25.78
C THR A 188 -10.10 -30.32 24.42
N HIS A 189 -10.86 -30.21 23.33
CA HIS A 189 -10.38 -30.34 21.95
C HIS A 189 -9.85 -29.03 21.36
N ASN A 190 -9.90 -27.94 22.14
CA ASN A 190 -9.51 -26.61 21.73
C ASN A 190 -8.47 -26.02 22.70
N TYR A 191 -7.65 -25.10 22.22
CA TYR A 191 -6.81 -24.24 23.05
C TYR A 191 -7.16 -22.77 22.80
N LEU A 192 -6.97 -21.92 23.80
CA LEU A 192 -7.18 -20.48 23.64
C LEU A 192 -5.91 -19.82 23.13
N THR A 193 -6.05 -19.00 22.10
CA THR A 193 -4.97 -18.13 21.62
C THR A 193 -4.62 -17.05 22.66
N PRO A 194 -3.47 -16.37 22.54
CA PRO A 194 -3.14 -15.22 23.39
C PRO A 194 -4.18 -14.10 23.38
N ASN A 195 -5.03 -14.06 22.33
CA ASN A 195 -6.12 -13.10 22.19
C ASN A 195 -7.48 -13.64 22.69
N GLY A 196 -7.51 -14.82 23.32
CA GLY A 196 -8.71 -15.41 23.91
C GLY A 196 -9.66 -16.12 22.93
N PHE A 197 -9.26 -16.34 21.67
CA PHE A 197 -10.09 -17.08 20.71
C PHE A 197 -9.76 -18.57 20.71
N PRO A 198 -10.76 -19.49 20.71
CA PRO A 198 -10.53 -20.93 20.66
C PRO A 198 -9.97 -21.35 19.30
N ARG A 199 -9.06 -22.33 19.32
CA ARG A 199 -8.46 -22.97 18.15
C ARG A 199 -8.39 -24.47 18.36
N GLY A 200 -8.56 -25.24 17.29
CA GLY A 200 -8.50 -26.69 17.36
C GLY A 200 -7.11 -27.21 17.76
N LEU A 201 -7.05 -28.15 18.70
CA LEU A 201 -5.77 -28.70 19.20
C LEU A 201 -5.14 -29.67 18.19
N ASP A 202 -5.84 -30.75 17.86
CA ASP A 202 -5.33 -31.89 17.08
C ASP A 202 -6.35 -32.32 16.00
N LYS A 203 -5.85 -32.71 14.82
CA LYS A 203 -6.65 -33.13 13.66
C LYS A 203 -7.58 -34.30 13.97
N GLN A 204 -7.25 -35.16 14.93
CA GLN A 204 -8.09 -36.30 15.31
C GLN A 204 -9.47 -35.91 15.86
N PHE A 205 -9.60 -34.70 16.43
CA PHE A 205 -10.86 -34.18 16.96
C PHE A 205 -11.66 -33.39 15.93
N PHE A 206 -11.08 -33.14 14.75
CA PHE A 206 -11.75 -32.43 13.68
C PHE A 206 -12.77 -33.35 13.00
N ASP A 207 -14.04 -32.97 13.04
CA ASP A 207 -15.10 -33.69 12.34
C ASP A 207 -15.90 -32.73 11.46
N ALA A 208 -15.74 -32.88 10.14
CA ALA A 208 -16.43 -32.08 9.14
C ALA A 208 -17.96 -32.25 9.19
N SER A 209 -18.48 -33.36 9.72
CA SER A 209 -19.92 -33.57 9.87
C SER A 209 -20.56 -32.61 10.87
N ASN A 210 -19.78 -32.10 11.83
CA ASN A 210 -20.22 -31.07 12.77
C ASN A 210 -20.58 -29.76 12.07
N PHE A 211 -20.18 -29.54 10.80
CA PHE A 211 -20.61 -28.38 10.03
C PHE A 211 -22.14 -28.27 9.95
N ALA A 212 -22.84 -29.41 9.94
CA ALA A 212 -24.31 -29.43 9.97
C ALA A 212 -24.90 -28.74 11.22
N ARG A 213 -24.16 -28.73 12.34
CA ARG A 213 -24.58 -28.16 13.64
C ARG A 213 -24.52 -26.63 13.69
N LEU A 214 -23.79 -25.99 12.79
CA LEU A 214 -23.78 -24.53 12.67
C LEU A 214 -25.13 -24.01 12.14
N THR A 215 -25.57 -22.85 12.62
CA THR A 215 -26.76 -22.18 12.07
C THR A 215 -26.52 -21.74 10.62
N GLY A 216 -27.58 -21.43 9.87
CA GLY A 216 -27.46 -20.90 8.50
C GLY A 216 -26.55 -19.68 8.45
N ASP A 217 -26.81 -18.70 9.32
CA ASP A 217 -26.02 -17.46 9.39
C ASP A 217 -24.54 -17.73 9.75
N GLU A 218 -24.26 -18.65 10.69
CA GLU A 218 -22.87 -19.01 11.06
C GLU A 218 -22.14 -19.67 9.88
N LYS A 219 -22.83 -20.50 9.09
CA LYS A 219 -22.28 -21.11 7.88
C LYS A 219 -21.97 -20.04 6.85
N ASP A 220 -22.89 -19.13 6.59
CA ASP A 220 -22.71 -18.07 5.61
C ASP A 220 -21.54 -17.16 5.99
N LEU A 221 -21.44 -16.76 7.27
CA LEU A 221 -20.31 -15.97 7.77
C LEU A 221 -18.98 -16.70 7.64
N ALA A 222 -18.92 -18.00 7.96
CA ALA A 222 -17.70 -18.79 7.83
C ALA A 222 -17.31 -19.00 6.35
N CYS A 223 -18.29 -19.21 5.47
CA CYS A 223 -18.10 -19.36 4.03
C CYS A 223 -17.68 -18.05 3.35
N ASN A 224 -18.03 -16.89 3.92
CA ASN A 224 -17.69 -15.57 3.39
C ASN A 224 -16.33 -15.04 3.84
N ILE A 225 -15.61 -15.75 4.72
CA ILE A 225 -14.23 -15.41 5.07
C ILE A 225 -13.38 -15.41 3.79
N PRO A 226 -12.66 -14.33 3.41
CA PRO A 226 -12.01 -14.24 2.11
C PRO A 226 -11.02 -15.37 1.79
N PHE A 227 -10.46 -16.02 2.81
CA PHE A 227 -9.57 -17.17 2.66
C PHE A 227 -10.27 -18.45 2.18
N SER A 228 -11.58 -18.58 2.32
CA SER A 228 -12.35 -19.67 1.72
C SER A 228 -12.39 -19.55 0.19
N GLN A 229 -12.36 -18.31 -0.34
CA GLN A 229 -12.46 -18.01 -1.77
C GLN A 229 -11.22 -17.26 -2.27
N MET A 230 -10.09 -17.96 -2.28
CA MET A 230 -8.82 -17.41 -2.78
C MET A 230 -8.90 -16.87 -4.22
N GLN A 231 -9.83 -17.40 -5.03
CA GLN A 231 -10.07 -16.94 -6.40
C GLN A 231 -10.51 -15.47 -6.45
N ILE A 232 -11.21 -14.96 -5.42
CA ILE A 232 -11.61 -13.55 -5.32
C ILE A 232 -10.55 -12.73 -4.59
N LEU A 233 -10.01 -13.28 -3.49
CA LEU A 233 -9.04 -12.57 -2.65
C LEU A 233 -7.72 -12.25 -3.39
N VAL A 234 -7.18 -13.22 -4.14
CA VAL A 234 -5.87 -13.06 -4.81
C VAL A 234 -5.88 -11.93 -5.85
N PRO A 235 -6.85 -11.85 -6.79
CA PRO A 235 -6.92 -10.74 -7.73
C PRO A 235 -7.05 -9.38 -7.05
N ILE A 236 -7.83 -9.26 -5.96
CA ILE A 236 -8.03 -7.97 -5.29
C ILE A 236 -6.77 -7.53 -4.54
N LEU A 237 -6.10 -8.45 -3.84
CA LEU A 237 -4.79 -8.16 -3.24
C LEU A 237 -3.73 -7.83 -4.29
N PHE A 238 -3.80 -8.47 -5.46
CA PHE A 238 -2.89 -8.20 -6.56
C PHE A 238 -3.10 -6.81 -7.17
N ILE A 239 -4.35 -6.42 -7.44
CA ILE A 239 -4.70 -5.06 -7.89
C ILE A 239 -4.21 -4.03 -6.86
N TRP A 240 -4.52 -4.24 -5.58
CA TRP A 240 -4.05 -3.37 -4.51
C TRP A 240 -2.52 -3.25 -4.47
N THR A 241 -1.81 -4.38 -4.61
CA THR A 241 -0.35 -4.40 -4.65
C THR A 241 0.18 -3.62 -5.85
N LEU A 242 -0.41 -3.80 -7.04
CA LEU A 242 -0.03 -3.05 -8.24
C LEU A 242 -0.24 -1.54 -8.07
N THR A 243 -1.33 -1.11 -7.43
CA THR A 243 -1.59 0.31 -7.17
C THR A 243 -0.45 0.94 -6.35
N ILE A 244 -0.02 0.28 -5.27
CA ILE A 244 1.08 0.78 -4.45
C ILE A 244 2.44 0.66 -5.17
N VAL A 245 2.70 -0.45 -5.88
CA VAL A 245 3.94 -0.63 -6.64
C VAL A 245 4.06 0.41 -7.75
N ALA A 246 2.96 0.81 -8.39
CA ALA A 246 2.95 1.88 -9.37
C ALA A 246 3.34 3.23 -8.75
N ASP A 247 2.84 3.56 -7.55
CA ASP A 247 3.23 4.80 -6.88
C ASP A 247 4.69 4.77 -6.39
N LEU A 248 5.14 3.64 -5.83
CA LEU A 248 6.54 3.41 -5.47
C LEU A 248 7.47 3.54 -6.67
N ARG A 249 7.06 3.04 -7.84
CA ARG A 249 7.80 3.19 -9.10
C ARG A 249 7.92 4.66 -9.48
N ARG A 250 6.82 5.44 -9.48
CA ARG A 250 6.85 6.88 -9.78
C ARG A 250 7.79 7.61 -8.83
N CYS A 251 7.70 7.35 -7.52
CA CYS A 251 8.60 7.94 -6.54
C CYS A 251 10.06 7.50 -6.77
N GLY A 252 10.28 6.26 -7.20
CA GLY A 252 11.58 5.72 -7.59
C GLY A 252 12.20 6.40 -8.80
N ASP A 253 11.42 6.52 -9.87
CA ASP A 253 11.83 7.19 -11.11
C ASP A 253 12.18 8.66 -10.81
N LEU A 254 11.40 9.34 -9.98
CA LEU A 254 11.67 10.70 -9.52
C LEU A 254 12.94 10.80 -8.66
N PHE A 255 13.15 9.84 -7.73
CA PHE A 255 14.39 9.75 -6.94
C PHE A 255 15.62 9.55 -7.82
N VAL A 256 15.57 8.61 -8.77
CA VAL A 256 16.67 8.37 -9.70
C VAL A 256 16.96 9.62 -10.52
N ARG A 257 15.93 10.27 -11.08
CA ARG A 257 16.10 11.49 -11.89
C ARG A 257 16.70 12.65 -11.09
N LEU A 258 16.09 13.04 -9.98
CA LEU A 258 16.51 14.24 -9.22
C LEU A 258 17.75 14.02 -8.37
N ILE A 259 17.88 12.87 -7.69
CA ILE A 259 18.94 12.65 -6.71
C ILE A 259 20.16 12.03 -7.36
N LEU A 260 19.97 11.00 -8.19
CA LEU A 260 21.08 10.27 -8.79
C LEU A 260 21.53 10.86 -10.14
N ALA A 261 20.60 11.22 -11.03
CA ALA A 261 20.91 11.65 -12.40
C ALA A 261 21.40 13.09 -12.46
N THR A 262 20.66 14.00 -11.82
CA THR A 262 20.97 15.41 -11.90
C THR A 262 22.36 15.67 -11.32
N PRO A 263 23.31 16.27 -12.07
CA PRO A 263 24.66 16.51 -11.59
C PRO A 263 24.66 17.42 -10.36
N THR A 264 25.66 17.21 -9.50
CA THR A 264 25.82 18.02 -8.29
C THR A 264 26.63 19.26 -8.63
N ILE A 265 26.00 20.43 -8.52
CA ILE A 265 26.64 21.73 -8.78
C ILE A 265 27.01 22.43 -7.47
N THR A 266 27.94 23.38 -7.53
CA THR A 266 28.43 24.13 -6.36
C THR A 266 27.55 25.32 -6.01
N SER A 267 26.81 25.86 -6.99
CA SER A 267 25.98 27.05 -6.86
C SER A 267 24.61 26.80 -7.45
N MET A 268 23.55 27.18 -6.74
CA MET A 268 22.19 27.08 -7.29
C MET A 268 21.94 28.02 -8.48
N LYS A 269 22.84 28.96 -8.80
CA LYS A 269 22.71 29.84 -9.99
C LYS A 269 22.73 29.06 -11.30
N ASP A 270 23.41 27.91 -11.33
CA ASP A 270 23.53 27.09 -12.54
C ASP A 270 22.53 25.92 -12.53
N ALA A 271 21.54 25.95 -11.63
CA ALA A 271 20.59 24.86 -11.44
C ALA A 271 19.54 24.76 -12.55
N VAL A 272 19.17 25.90 -13.14
CA VAL A 272 18.05 26.02 -14.07
C VAL A 272 18.52 26.69 -15.35
N VAL A 273 18.15 26.12 -16.48
CA VAL A 273 18.33 26.71 -17.81
C VAL A 273 16.95 27.02 -18.39
N GLU A 274 16.79 28.21 -18.95
CA GLU A 274 15.59 28.61 -19.69
C GLU A 274 15.51 27.76 -20.98
N GLY A 275 14.46 26.94 -21.09
CA GLY A 275 14.17 26.16 -22.29
C GLY A 275 13.36 26.97 -23.31
N ASP A 276 12.96 26.32 -24.41
CA ASP A 276 12.05 26.94 -25.37
C ASP A 276 10.70 27.23 -24.69
N GLY A 277 10.30 28.51 -24.66
CA GLY A 277 9.07 28.97 -24.01
C GLY A 277 9.27 29.46 -22.56
N GLU A 278 8.22 29.38 -21.74
CA GLU A 278 8.27 29.70 -20.29
C GLU A 278 8.70 28.49 -19.44
N CYS A 279 9.43 27.54 -20.05
CA CYS A 279 9.84 26.29 -19.43
C CYS A 279 11.21 26.43 -18.75
N GLU A 280 11.32 25.97 -17.50
CA GLU A 280 12.54 25.97 -16.71
C GLU A 280 13.06 24.52 -16.63
N ILE A 281 14.23 24.24 -17.22
CA ILE A 281 14.84 22.90 -17.22
C ILE A 281 15.83 22.81 -16.07
N ILE A 282 15.64 21.84 -15.17
CA ILE A 282 16.57 21.55 -14.07
C ILE A 282 17.79 20.80 -14.64
N VAL A 283 18.95 21.47 -14.66
CA VAL A 283 20.22 20.92 -15.16
C VAL A 283 21.13 20.44 -14.02
N GLY A 284 21.01 21.03 -12.82
CA GLY A 284 21.86 20.68 -11.69
C GLY A 284 21.23 21.01 -10.34
N LEU A 285 21.66 20.33 -9.27
CA LEU A 285 21.21 20.60 -7.90
C LEU A 285 22.38 20.59 -6.93
N THR A 286 22.39 21.47 -5.92
CA THR A 286 23.41 21.42 -4.86
C THR A 286 23.17 20.25 -3.91
N LYS A 287 24.21 19.87 -3.15
CA LYS A 287 24.13 18.79 -2.16
C LYS A 287 23.09 19.06 -1.09
N GLU A 288 22.96 20.32 -0.64
CA GLU A 288 21.98 20.65 0.40
C GLU A 288 20.55 20.49 -0.11
N VAL A 289 20.26 20.97 -1.31
CA VAL A 289 18.92 20.84 -1.92
C VAL A 289 18.57 19.37 -2.15
N LYS A 290 19.51 18.55 -2.63
CA LYS A 290 19.31 17.10 -2.76
C LYS A 290 19.01 16.43 -1.42
N ALA A 291 19.76 16.78 -0.37
CA ALA A 291 19.52 16.24 0.97
C ALA A 291 18.15 16.67 1.51
N MET A 292 17.75 17.93 1.28
CA MET A 292 16.43 18.43 1.65
C MET A 292 15.32 17.65 0.93
N LEU A 293 15.37 17.57 -0.41
CA LEU A 293 14.42 16.81 -1.22
C LEU A 293 14.30 15.34 -0.79
N LEU A 294 15.43 14.69 -0.52
CA LEU A 294 15.46 13.32 -0.06
C LEU A 294 14.77 13.17 1.30
N SER A 295 15.09 14.05 2.26
CA SER A 295 14.59 13.97 3.64
C SER A 295 13.13 14.38 3.79
N THR A 296 12.67 15.42 3.08
CA THR A 296 11.32 15.98 3.25
C THR A 296 10.30 15.44 2.26
N CYS A 297 10.73 15.00 1.07
CA CYS A 297 9.81 14.57 0.02
C CYS A 297 9.88 13.06 -0.21
N MET A 298 11.07 12.54 -0.56
CA MET A 298 11.18 11.16 -1.05
C MET A 298 11.03 10.13 0.07
N ILE A 299 11.78 10.25 1.17
CA ILE A 299 11.76 9.28 2.27
C ILE A 299 10.36 9.16 2.90
N PRO A 300 9.66 10.26 3.27
CA PRO A 300 8.35 10.16 3.89
C PRO A 300 7.33 9.47 2.97
N ARG A 301 7.30 9.83 1.68
CA ARG A 301 6.42 9.20 0.68
C ARG A 301 6.69 7.69 0.59
N TRP A 302 7.95 7.31 0.47
CA TRP A 302 8.38 5.91 0.45
C TRP A 302 7.94 5.10 1.67
N VAL A 303 8.15 5.64 2.86
CA VAL A 303 7.78 4.98 4.12
C VAL A 303 6.27 4.81 4.22
N ILE A 304 5.49 5.83 3.82
CA ILE A 304 4.03 5.79 3.81
C ILE A 304 3.53 4.71 2.86
N ASP A 305 4.02 4.67 1.62
CA ASP A 305 3.58 3.71 0.60
C ASP A 305 3.86 2.26 1.03
N VAL A 306 5.07 1.97 1.53
CA VAL A 306 5.43 0.63 2.02
C VAL A 306 4.56 0.22 3.22
N TYR A 307 4.31 1.14 4.14
CA TYR A 307 3.44 0.88 5.29
C TYR A 307 1.99 0.64 4.86
N LEU A 308 1.50 1.42 3.90
CA LEU A 308 0.15 1.34 3.36
C LEU A 308 -0.06 0.03 2.59
N LEU A 309 0.93 -0.45 1.82
CA LEU A 309 0.90 -1.77 1.19
C LEU A 309 0.61 -2.87 2.21
N TRP A 310 1.40 -2.92 3.28
CA TRP A 310 1.25 -3.91 4.34
C TRP A 310 -0.10 -3.79 5.05
N LEU A 311 -0.49 -2.58 5.45
CA LEU A 311 -1.73 -2.33 6.18
C LEU A 311 -2.96 -2.65 5.33
N GLY A 312 -2.93 -2.27 4.05
CA GLY A 312 -4.00 -2.54 3.10
C GLY A 312 -4.21 -4.04 2.87
N CYS A 313 -3.14 -4.81 2.66
CA CYS A 313 -3.24 -6.27 2.57
C CYS A 313 -3.84 -6.88 3.86
N ARG A 314 -3.49 -6.35 5.04
CA ARG A 314 -4.05 -6.80 6.33
C ARG A 314 -5.52 -6.51 6.46
N TRP A 315 -5.93 -5.30 6.11
CA TRP A 315 -7.32 -4.90 6.20
C TRP A 315 -8.20 -5.67 5.20
N LEU A 316 -7.77 -5.79 3.93
CA LEU A 316 -8.51 -6.53 2.91
C LEU A 316 -8.73 -8.00 3.28
N CYS A 317 -7.72 -8.69 3.80
CA CYS A 317 -7.85 -10.07 4.27
C CYS A 317 -8.75 -10.24 5.50
N ALA A 318 -8.96 -9.17 6.29
CA ALA A 318 -9.78 -9.20 7.49
C ALA A 318 -11.25 -8.83 7.24
N THR A 319 -11.62 -8.58 5.99
CA THR A 319 -12.99 -8.16 5.65
C THR A 319 -13.94 -9.37 5.65
N PRO A 320 -15.07 -9.35 6.37
CA PRO A 320 -15.93 -10.53 6.53
C PRO A 320 -16.84 -10.82 5.32
N ASN A 321 -16.95 -9.88 4.38
CA ASN A 321 -17.82 -9.99 3.21
C ASN A 321 -17.09 -9.52 1.94
N PHE A 322 -17.29 -10.21 0.81
CA PHE A 322 -16.72 -9.85 -0.48
C PHE A 322 -17.17 -8.47 -0.99
N GLY A 323 -18.42 -8.08 -0.72
CA GLY A 323 -18.93 -6.76 -1.11
C GLY A 323 -18.15 -5.63 -0.42
N ASP A 324 -17.91 -5.79 0.88
CA ASP A 324 -17.12 -4.85 1.67
C ASP A 324 -15.65 -4.85 1.25
N LEU A 325 -15.14 -5.97 0.72
CA LEU A 325 -13.74 -6.10 0.31
C LEU A 325 -13.42 -5.15 -0.86
N LEU A 326 -14.33 -5.05 -1.84
CA LEU A 326 -14.20 -4.09 -2.94
C LEU A 326 -14.30 -2.63 -2.44
N LEU A 327 -15.26 -2.33 -1.57
CA LEU A 327 -15.42 -0.99 -0.98
C LEU A 327 -14.18 -0.58 -0.17
N ASN A 328 -13.61 -1.51 0.60
CA ASN A 328 -12.40 -1.29 1.38
C ASN A 328 -11.18 -1.06 0.45
N SER A 329 -11.11 -1.74 -0.69
CA SER A 329 -10.05 -1.52 -1.69
C SER A 329 -10.13 -0.11 -2.29
N VAL A 330 -11.32 0.38 -2.62
CA VAL A 330 -11.50 1.76 -3.12
C VAL A 330 -11.20 2.80 -2.03
N ALA A 331 -11.60 2.53 -0.79
CA ALA A 331 -11.28 3.41 0.34
C ALA A 331 -9.76 3.53 0.58
N LEU A 332 -9.02 2.43 0.37
CA LEU A 332 -7.57 2.44 0.42
C LEU A 332 -6.93 3.26 -0.71
N GLU A 333 -7.47 3.16 -1.93
CA GLU A 333 -7.02 3.96 -3.08
C GLU A 333 -7.18 5.47 -2.84
N PHE A 334 -8.27 5.88 -2.19
CA PHE A 334 -8.48 7.28 -1.79
C PHE A 334 -7.33 7.84 -0.93
N ILE A 335 -6.72 7.03 -0.07
CA ILE A 335 -5.58 7.45 0.78
C ILE A 335 -4.34 7.73 -0.07
N VAL A 336 -4.11 6.93 -1.11
CA VAL A 336 -3.00 7.10 -2.06
C VAL A 336 -3.20 8.38 -2.90
N LEU A 337 -4.43 8.63 -3.35
CA LEU A 337 -4.81 9.79 -4.17
C LEU A 337 -4.96 11.11 -3.39
N LEU A 338 -4.74 11.09 -2.07
CA LEU A 338 -4.93 12.28 -1.22
C LEU A 338 -4.02 13.44 -1.62
N LYS A 339 -2.78 13.14 -2.02
CA LYS A 339 -1.80 14.14 -2.48
C LYS A 339 -2.25 14.82 -3.78
N ASP A 340 -2.83 14.07 -4.71
CA ASP A 340 -3.30 14.59 -6.00
C ASP A 340 -4.55 15.44 -5.79
N THR A 341 -5.46 14.97 -4.93
CA THR A 341 -6.70 15.69 -4.57
C THR A 341 -6.37 17.04 -3.93
N LEU A 342 -5.39 17.08 -3.01
CA LEU A 342 -4.98 18.34 -2.38
C LEU A 342 -4.20 19.24 -3.34
N PHE A 343 -3.45 18.69 -4.29
CA PHE A 343 -2.81 19.49 -5.34
C PHE A 343 -3.87 20.22 -6.18
N ILE A 344 -4.87 19.50 -6.65
CA ILE A 344 -5.94 20.07 -7.48
C ILE A 344 -6.75 21.10 -6.68
N GLY A 345 -7.11 20.79 -5.44
CA GLY A 345 -8.02 21.61 -4.63
C GLY A 345 -7.39 22.81 -3.91
N VAL A 346 -6.12 22.70 -3.50
CA VAL A 346 -5.51 23.67 -2.56
C VAL A 346 -4.37 24.47 -3.19
N VAL A 347 -3.62 23.91 -4.14
CA VAL A 347 -2.48 24.60 -4.73
C VAL A 347 -2.98 25.74 -5.64
N PRO A 348 -2.48 26.99 -5.48
CA PRO A 348 -2.86 28.09 -6.37
C PRO A 348 -2.48 27.80 -7.83
N ASP A 349 -3.31 28.25 -8.79
CA ASP A 349 -3.09 27.98 -10.21
C ASP A 349 -1.73 28.47 -10.73
N ARG A 350 -1.20 29.55 -10.16
CA ARG A 350 0.16 30.02 -10.46
C ARG A 350 1.23 28.99 -10.11
N ASN A 351 1.07 28.29 -9.00
CA ASN A 351 2.01 27.24 -8.58
C ASN A 351 1.81 25.96 -9.40
N LYS A 352 0.57 25.65 -9.81
CA LYS A 352 0.30 24.54 -10.75
C LYS A 352 1.02 24.76 -12.08
N ARG A 353 0.87 25.94 -12.70
CA ARG A 353 1.60 26.30 -13.93
C ARG A 353 3.11 26.26 -13.75
N ALA A 354 3.61 26.76 -12.61
CA ALA A 354 5.05 26.69 -12.33
C ALA A 354 5.54 25.23 -12.23
N THR A 355 4.72 24.32 -11.69
CA THR A 355 5.05 22.89 -11.61
C THR A 355 5.08 22.27 -13.01
N GLN A 356 4.08 22.58 -13.86
CA GLN A 356 4.00 22.12 -15.25
C GLN A 356 5.15 22.64 -16.12
N ASN A 357 5.57 23.89 -15.89
CA ASN A 357 6.66 24.52 -16.63
C ASN A 357 8.06 24.09 -16.13
N THR A 358 8.15 23.39 -14.99
CA THR A 358 9.43 22.89 -14.48
C THR A 358 9.69 21.50 -15.05
N LEU A 359 10.69 21.39 -15.91
CA LEU A 359 11.07 20.16 -16.58
C LEU A 359 12.34 19.59 -15.97
N ILE A 360 12.43 18.26 -15.87
CA ILE A 360 13.62 17.55 -15.43
C ILE A 360 14.32 16.97 -16.66
N GLN A 361 15.62 17.20 -16.75
CA GLN A 361 16.42 16.56 -17.79
C GLN A 361 16.39 15.03 -17.64
N PRO A 362 16.06 14.26 -18.69
CA PRO A 362 16.08 12.81 -18.61
C PRO A 362 17.50 12.33 -18.32
N TRP A 363 17.62 11.21 -17.59
CA TRP A 363 18.92 10.59 -17.29
C TRP A 363 19.73 10.32 -18.58
N GLN A 364 19.06 9.96 -19.67
CA GLN A 364 19.63 9.73 -20.99
C GLN A 364 18.92 10.61 -22.01
N LYS A 365 19.68 11.41 -22.78
CA LYS A 365 19.13 12.21 -23.89
C LYS A 365 18.70 11.33 -25.06
N ARG A 366 19.39 10.20 -25.26
CA ARG A 366 19.13 9.23 -26.32
C ARG A 366 18.87 7.88 -25.68
N GLU A 367 17.68 7.35 -25.88
CA GLU A 367 17.35 5.99 -25.44
C GLU A 367 17.29 5.07 -26.66
N PRO A 368 18.20 4.09 -26.78
CA PRO A 368 18.06 3.05 -27.80
C PRO A 368 16.90 2.13 -27.41
N ALA A 369 16.16 1.63 -28.40
CA ALA A 369 15.12 0.62 -28.18
C ALA A 369 15.68 -0.59 -27.42
N ASN A 370 15.36 -0.69 -26.12
CA ASN A 370 15.86 -1.73 -25.23
C ASN A 370 14.72 -2.62 -24.75
N TYR A 371 14.83 -3.92 -25.00
CA TYR A 371 13.88 -4.94 -24.52
C TYR A 371 13.70 -4.89 -22.99
N ARG A 372 14.69 -4.37 -22.25
CA ARG A 372 14.62 -4.24 -20.78
C ARG A 372 13.52 -3.30 -20.30
N VAL A 373 13.27 -2.20 -21.01
CA VAL A 373 12.19 -1.27 -20.65
C VAL A 373 10.85 -2.02 -20.71
N PHE A 374 10.63 -2.82 -21.76
CA PHE A 374 9.46 -3.68 -21.88
C PHE A 374 9.44 -4.78 -20.80
N LEU A 375 10.57 -5.45 -20.56
CA LEU A 375 10.66 -6.52 -19.56
C LEU A 375 10.44 -6.00 -18.13
N SER A 376 10.78 -4.74 -17.84
CA SER A 376 10.62 -4.14 -16.51
C SER A 376 9.17 -4.16 -16.03
N ALA A 377 8.20 -3.95 -16.92
CA ALA A 377 6.78 -4.01 -16.59
C ALA A 377 6.37 -5.44 -16.17
N PHE A 378 6.85 -6.45 -16.90
CA PHE A 378 6.59 -7.85 -16.55
C PHE A 378 7.26 -8.24 -15.23
N VAL A 379 8.49 -7.77 -14.98
CA VAL A 379 9.16 -7.99 -13.69
C VAL A 379 8.35 -7.40 -12.54
N LEU A 380 7.79 -6.20 -12.69
CA LEU A 380 6.94 -5.59 -11.65
C LEU A 380 5.65 -6.38 -11.40
N VAL A 381 5.04 -6.94 -12.45
CA VAL A 381 3.90 -7.86 -12.31
C VAL A 381 4.29 -9.11 -11.53
N LEU A 382 5.43 -9.73 -11.87
CA LEU A 382 5.93 -10.92 -11.17
C LEU A 382 6.30 -10.63 -9.70
N VAL A 383 6.90 -9.48 -9.43
CA VAL A 383 7.20 -9.02 -8.06
C VAL A 383 5.91 -8.83 -7.27
N SER A 384 4.90 -8.20 -7.88
CA SER A 384 3.60 -7.95 -7.23
C SER A 384 2.88 -9.27 -6.93
N PHE A 385 2.87 -10.21 -7.87
CA PHE A 385 2.32 -11.55 -7.66
C PHE A 385 3.08 -12.28 -6.54
N SER A 386 4.42 -12.27 -6.60
CA SER A 386 5.28 -12.88 -5.59
C SER A 386 5.02 -12.29 -4.20
N TRP A 387 4.80 -10.98 -4.10
CA TRP A 387 4.41 -10.31 -2.86
C TRP A 387 3.07 -10.81 -2.33
N VAL A 388 2.03 -10.94 -3.18
CA VAL A 388 0.72 -11.46 -2.77
C VAL A 388 0.84 -12.88 -2.21
N PHE A 389 1.58 -13.76 -2.90
CA PHE A 389 1.82 -15.13 -2.41
C PHE A 389 2.63 -15.16 -1.13
N TYR A 390 3.68 -14.34 -1.06
CA TYR A 390 4.48 -14.19 0.16
C TYR A 390 3.61 -13.70 1.32
N TYR A 391 2.72 -12.75 1.08
CA TYR A 391 1.81 -12.21 2.07
C TYR A 391 0.81 -13.26 2.58
N ILE A 392 0.14 -13.96 1.66
CA ILE A 392 -0.83 -15.01 2.01
C ILE A 392 -0.14 -16.19 2.71
N TYR A 393 1.04 -16.62 2.28
CA TYR A 393 1.67 -17.83 2.85
C TYR A 393 2.63 -17.58 4.01
N ARG A 394 3.15 -16.37 4.21
CA ARG A 394 4.10 -16.07 5.30
C ARG A 394 3.52 -15.09 6.32
N PHE A 395 2.96 -13.98 5.87
CA PHE A 395 2.44 -12.97 6.79
C PHE A 395 1.14 -13.40 7.43
N GLN A 396 0.23 -14.04 6.68
CA GLN A 396 -0.97 -14.59 7.30
C GLN A 396 -0.65 -15.74 8.23
N VAL A 397 0.28 -16.62 7.85
CA VAL A 397 0.75 -17.67 8.75
C VAL A 397 1.26 -17.05 10.05
N ARG A 398 1.89 -15.88 10.10
CA ARG A 398 2.27 -15.23 11.38
C ARG A 398 1.18 -14.40 12.07
N CYS A 399 0.27 -13.78 11.31
CA CYS A 399 -0.91 -13.12 11.87
C CYS A 399 -1.90 -14.13 12.48
N ILE A 400 -1.86 -15.36 11.96
CA ILE A 400 -2.44 -16.57 12.50
C ILE A 400 -1.51 -17.06 13.63
N ASP A 401 -0.28 -17.51 13.37
CA ASP A 401 0.74 -18.14 14.26
C ASP A 401 1.37 -17.29 15.39
N THR A 402 0.77 -16.15 15.75
CA THR A 402 0.65 -15.89 17.20
C THR A 402 -0.27 -16.93 17.88
N MET A 403 -0.83 -17.84 17.07
CA MET A 403 -1.37 -19.17 17.28
C MET A 403 -0.22 -20.21 17.23
N SER A 404 0.38 -20.51 18.37
CA SER A 404 1.49 -21.46 18.48
C SER A 404 1.10 -22.89 18.05
N GLY A 405 1.58 -23.34 16.88
CA GLY A 405 1.64 -24.77 16.52
C GLY A 405 2.01 -25.03 15.04
N PRO A 406 2.76 -26.11 14.72
CA PRO A 406 3.13 -26.44 13.35
C PRO A 406 1.89 -26.87 12.56
N SER A 407 1.35 -26.00 11.70
CA SER A 407 0.07 -26.27 11.01
C SER A 407 0.00 -25.68 9.59
N TYR A 408 1.06 -25.85 8.81
CA TYR A 408 1.04 -25.60 7.37
C TYR A 408 0.04 -26.49 6.59
N GLU A 409 -0.38 -27.63 7.14
CA GLU A 409 -1.38 -28.51 6.51
C GLU A 409 -2.84 -28.08 6.71
N ARG A 410 -3.17 -27.13 7.62
CA ARG A 410 -4.58 -26.82 7.95
C ARG A 410 -5.25 -25.85 6.96
N VAL A 411 -4.47 -25.01 6.28
CA VAL A 411 -5.01 -24.17 5.18
C VAL A 411 -5.45 -25.04 4.00
N ALA A 412 -4.74 -26.15 3.74
CA ALA A 412 -5.14 -27.13 2.75
C ALA A 412 -6.46 -27.83 3.13
N VAL A 413 -6.77 -28.00 4.41
CA VAL A 413 -8.05 -28.57 4.87
C VAL A 413 -9.22 -27.62 4.62
N LEU A 414 -9.04 -26.30 4.78
CA LEU A 414 -10.05 -25.30 4.42
C LEU A 414 -10.31 -25.28 2.90
N GLN A 415 -9.26 -25.34 2.07
CA GLN A 415 -9.42 -25.47 0.62
C GLN A 415 -10.05 -26.81 0.23
N GLN A 416 -9.70 -27.91 0.91
CA GLN A 416 -10.34 -29.21 0.70
C GLN A 416 -11.80 -29.21 1.14
N LEU A 417 -12.16 -28.52 2.23
CA LEU A 417 -13.55 -28.37 2.65
C LEU A 417 -14.35 -27.54 1.66
N VAL A 418 -13.79 -26.46 1.11
CA VAL A 418 -14.44 -25.67 0.05
C VAL A 418 -14.66 -26.51 -1.20
N LEU A 419 -13.63 -27.26 -1.66
CA LEU A 419 -13.75 -28.21 -2.77
C LEU A 419 -14.75 -29.36 -2.46
N TYR A 420 -14.84 -29.79 -1.20
CA TYR A 420 -15.79 -30.79 -0.74
C TYR A 420 -17.23 -30.24 -0.69
N THR A 421 -17.42 -28.97 -0.32
CA THR A 421 -18.73 -28.29 -0.37
C THR A 421 -19.14 -27.91 -1.79
N GLU A 422 -18.20 -27.63 -2.71
CA GLU A 422 -18.56 -27.43 -4.12
C GLU A 422 -19.01 -28.74 -4.79
N THR A 423 -18.36 -29.86 -4.44
CA THR A 423 -18.77 -31.18 -4.94
C THR A 423 -20.06 -31.69 -4.29
N LYS A 424 -20.35 -31.30 -3.05
CA LYS A 424 -21.66 -31.45 -2.39
C LYS A 424 -22.39 -30.11 -2.35
N LYS A 425 -22.78 -29.58 -3.51
CA LYS A 425 -23.73 -28.46 -3.64
C LYS A 425 -24.70 -28.44 -2.46
N CYS A 426 -24.66 -27.38 -1.64
CA CYS A 426 -25.76 -27.00 -0.76
C CYS A 426 -27.06 -27.04 -1.59
N PRO A 427 -27.99 -27.99 -1.37
CA PRO A 427 -29.17 -28.18 -2.22
C PRO A 427 -30.26 -27.12 -2.01
N SER A 428 -29.95 -25.93 -1.47
CA SER A 428 -30.97 -25.06 -0.86
C SER A 428 -31.35 -23.79 -1.63
N SER A 429 -30.78 -23.48 -2.80
CA SER A 429 -31.12 -22.23 -3.51
C SER A 429 -31.54 -22.37 -4.98
N ARG A 430 -31.95 -23.56 -5.43
CA ARG A 430 -32.48 -23.77 -6.79
C ARG A 430 -33.92 -24.30 -6.81
N ALA A 431 -34.71 -23.90 -5.82
CA ALA A 431 -36.15 -24.13 -5.77
C ALA A 431 -36.88 -22.84 -5.37
N THR A 432 -36.98 -21.91 -6.31
CA THR A 432 -38.11 -20.98 -6.54
C THR A 432 -37.98 -20.44 -7.95
#